data_AF-A0A3R6NYD2-F1
#
_entry.id   AF-A0A3R6NYD2-F1
#
_cell.length_a   1.000
_cell.length_b   1.000
_cell.length_c   1.000
_cell.angle_alpha   90.00
_cell.angle_beta   90.00
_cell.angle_gamma   90.00
#
_symmetry.space_group_name_H-M   'P 1'
#
loop_
_entity.id
_entity.type
_entity.pdbx_description
1 polymer ?
#
loop_
_entity_poly.entity_id
_entity_poly.type
_entity_poly.pdbx_seq_one_letter_code
_entity_poly.pdbx_strand_id
1 'polypeptide(L)'
;MKRKVLAMMMSLTLAMAVTACGGSDTETDAADTAVEETVDDTAEADEAEAEDVAAEDATEETEEDLGPLYSIEAAVAPDVAGTTWHFVGAMLDGEELDAETATGVLDQNYGGTLDMVFDEDGNATMEQGGGNLTGTYEYVDEYTLLVSLDNSGSTLNYACAFAEDEDGVTMVLMNDDTGYNGIYFMQ
;
A
#
# COMPACT_ATOMS: atom_id res chain seq x y z
N MET A 1 23.76 26.87 -27.59
CA MET A 1 24.81 25.85 -27.37
C MET A 1 24.14 24.65 -26.73
N LYS A 2 24.21 23.47 -27.37
CA LYS A 2 23.49 22.27 -26.92
C LYS A 2 24.27 21.59 -25.80
N ARG A 3 23.75 21.59 -24.57
CA ARG A 3 24.29 20.75 -23.49
C ARG A 3 23.42 19.51 -23.40
N LYS A 4 23.93 18.41 -23.97
CA LYS A 4 23.41 17.07 -23.76
C LYS A 4 24.00 16.57 -22.44
N VAL A 5 23.19 16.38 -21.42
CA VAL A 5 23.58 15.65 -20.21
C VAL A 5 22.76 14.38 -20.19
N LEU A 6 23.44 13.29 -20.49
CA LEU A 6 22.95 11.92 -20.45
C LEU A 6 23.10 11.46 -18.98
N ALA A 7 21.99 11.37 -18.24
CA ALA A 7 21.99 10.78 -16.90
C ALA A 7 21.71 9.27 -17.03
N MET A 8 22.74 8.45 -16.80
CA MET A 8 22.63 6.99 -16.72
C MET A 8 21.98 6.60 -15.39
N MET A 9 20.85 5.89 -15.45
CA MET A 9 20.20 5.25 -14.31
C MET A 9 21.11 4.18 -13.69
N MET A 10 21.38 4.28 -12.39
CA MET A 10 21.96 3.19 -11.61
C MET A 10 20.83 2.28 -11.10
N SER A 11 20.68 1.15 -11.77
CA SER A 11 19.85 0.01 -11.36
C SER A 11 20.37 -0.58 -10.06
N LEU A 12 19.56 -0.55 -9.00
CA LEU A 12 19.79 -1.29 -7.76
C LEU A 12 18.86 -2.51 -7.73
N THR A 13 19.32 -3.65 -8.27
CA THR A 13 18.65 -4.94 -8.09
C THR A 13 18.98 -5.51 -6.72
N LEU A 14 18.01 -5.49 -5.82
CA LEU A 14 18.06 -6.24 -4.55
C LEU A 14 17.53 -7.66 -4.79
N ALA A 15 18.44 -8.62 -4.86
CA ALA A 15 18.09 -10.04 -4.85
C ALA A 15 18.15 -10.57 -3.41
N MET A 16 17.01 -10.79 -2.79
CA MET A 16 16.88 -11.68 -1.64
C MET A 16 16.19 -12.97 -2.07
N ALA A 17 16.93 -14.08 -2.02
CA ALA A 17 16.38 -15.42 -2.07
C ALA A 17 16.82 -16.16 -0.80
N VAL A 18 15.90 -16.29 0.16
CA VAL A 18 15.97 -17.31 1.22
C VAL A 18 15.08 -18.46 0.75
N THR A 19 15.70 -19.54 0.28
CA THR A 19 15.04 -20.84 0.15
C THR A 19 15.16 -21.56 1.48
N ALA A 20 13.99 -21.83 2.05
CA ALA A 20 13.76 -22.68 3.19
C ALA A 20 13.76 -24.16 2.78
N CYS A 21 14.12 -25.03 3.75
CA CYS A 21 13.81 -26.46 3.81
C CYS A 21 14.44 -27.34 2.70
N GLY A 22 14.96 -28.52 2.95
CA GLY A 22 14.92 -29.42 4.08
C GLY A 22 15.78 -30.62 3.68
N GLY A 23 16.50 -31.17 4.64
CA GLY A 23 17.43 -32.28 4.41
C GLY A 23 16.68 -33.56 4.05
N SER A 24 17.20 -34.25 3.04
CA SER A 24 16.83 -35.62 2.71
C SER A 24 18.10 -36.42 2.54
N ASP A 25 18.37 -37.33 3.47
CA ASP A 25 19.28 -38.45 3.28
C ASP A 25 18.58 -39.72 3.75
N THR A 26 18.70 -40.72 2.89
CA THR A 26 18.09 -42.05 2.94
C THR A 26 19.10 -43.00 3.61
N GLU A 27 18.63 -44.01 4.36
CA GLU A 27 19.04 -45.43 4.21
C GLU A 27 18.52 -46.33 5.36
N THR A 28 17.67 -47.28 4.95
CA THR A 28 17.57 -48.73 5.27
C THR A 28 18.09 -49.28 6.62
N ASP A 29 17.22 -49.98 7.36
CA ASP A 29 17.46 -51.38 7.72
C ASP A 29 16.14 -52.11 8.03
N ALA A 30 16.11 -53.39 7.66
CA ALA A 30 14.94 -54.26 7.69
C ALA A 30 15.06 -55.31 8.80
N ALA A 31 13.87 -55.79 9.21
CA ALA A 31 13.55 -57.15 9.65
C ALA A 31 13.18 -57.38 11.12
N ASP A 32 12.04 -58.06 11.22
CA ASP A 32 11.65 -59.11 12.17
C ASP A 32 11.48 -58.76 13.67
N THR A 33 10.27 -58.93 14.20
CA THR A 33 9.83 -60.25 14.72
C THR A 33 8.37 -60.18 15.21
N ALA A 34 7.67 -61.25 14.88
CA ALA A 34 6.33 -61.72 15.24
C ALA A 34 5.79 -61.50 16.68
N VAL A 35 4.46 -61.29 16.72
CA VAL A 35 3.43 -61.98 17.56
C VAL A 35 3.56 -61.77 19.10
N GLU A 36 2.51 -61.32 19.80
CA GLU A 36 1.50 -62.18 20.43
C GLU A 36 0.16 -61.45 20.69
N GLU A 37 -0.87 -62.29 20.60
CA GLU A 37 -2.30 -62.11 20.85
C GLU A 37 -2.63 -61.93 22.34
N THR A 38 -3.74 -61.25 22.66
CA THR A 38 -4.84 -61.69 23.57
C THR A 38 -5.48 -60.60 24.46
N VAL A 39 -6.82 -60.49 24.28
CA VAL A 39 -7.89 -60.39 25.30
C VAL A 39 -8.21 -59.01 25.94
N ASP A 40 -9.35 -58.47 25.47
CA ASP A 40 -10.56 -58.07 26.22
C ASP A 40 -10.39 -57.67 27.70
N ASP A 41 -10.83 -56.45 28.06
CA ASP A 41 -11.80 -56.30 29.15
C ASP A 41 -12.55 -54.95 29.09
N THR A 42 -13.79 -55.01 29.55
CA THR A 42 -14.85 -54.00 29.49
C THR A 42 -14.87 -53.17 30.79
N ALA A 43 -15.03 -51.85 30.69
CA ALA A 43 -15.60 -50.97 31.74
C ALA A 43 -15.91 -49.59 31.12
N GLU A 44 -17.16 -49.28 30.78
CA GLU A 44 -18.15 -48.57 31.61
C GLU A 44 -17.68 -47.20 32.13
N ALA A 45 -18.29 -46.18 31.52
CA ALA A 45 -18.72 -44.87 32.02
C ALA A 45 -18.11 -44.31 33.31
N ASP A 46 -17.55 -43.10 33.21
CA ASP A 46 -17.70 -42.09 34.25
C ASP A 46 -17.87 -40.71 33.60
N GLU A 47 -19.05 -40.14 33.82
CA GLU A 47 -19.34 -38.73 33.52
C GLU A 47 -18.91 -37.90 34.72
N ALA A 48 -18.09 -36.87 34.50
CA ALA A 48 -17.95 -35.79 35.47
C ALA A 48 -17.43 -34.50 34.81
N GLU A 49 -18.29 -33.48 34.89
CA GLU A 49 -17.97 -32.06 34.99
C GLU A 49 -17.38 -31.38 33.73
N ALA A 50 -18.29 -30.89 32.88
CA ALA A 50 -18.01 -29.77 32.00
C ALA A 50 -17.78 -28.51 32.87
N GLU A 51 -16.51 -28.11 33.02
CA GLU A 51 -16.20 -26.75 33.47
C GLU A 51 -16.64 -25.77 32.38
N ASP A 52 -17.76 -25.10 32.65
CA ASP A 52 -18.21 -23.87 32.02
C ASP A 52 -17.23 -22.74 32.38
N VAL A 53 -16.08 -22.73 31.71
CA VAL A 53 -15.28 -21.50 31.60
C VAL A 53 -15.85 -20.77 30.42
N ALA A 54 -16.79 -19.86 30.70
CA ALA A 54 -17.20 -18.80 29.81
C ALA A 54 -15.93 -18.19 29.20
N ALA A 55 -15.67 -18.52 27.94
CA ALA A 55 -14.75 -17.79 27.11
C ALA A 55 -15.35 -16.39 26.98
N GLU A 56 -14.89 -15.48 27.83
CA GLU A 56 -14.97 -14.05 27.57
C GLU A 56 -14.23 -13.86 26.25
N ASP A 57 -15.00 -13.88 25.16
CA ASP A 57 -14.57 -13.51 23.82
C ASP A 57 -14.30 -12.00 23.84
N ALA A 58 -13.23 -11.63 24.54
CA ALA A 58 -12.51 -10.41 24.31
C ALA A 58 -11.73 -10.65 23.01
N THR A 59 -12.45 -10.58 21.90
CA THR A 59 -11.86 -10.20 20.63
C THR A 59 -11.27 -8.81 20.88
N GLU A 60 -9.99 -8.75 21.24
CA GLU A 60 -9.19 -7.54 21.00
C GLU A 60 -9.24 -7.35 19.50
N GLU A 61 -10.14 -6.47 19.03
CA GLU A 61 -9.98 -5.85 17.73
C GLU A 61 -8.61 -5.20 17.78
N THR A 62 -7.64 -5.88 17.19
CA THR A 62 -6.32 -5.33 16.97
C THR A 62 -6.58 -4.24 15.95
N GLU A 63 -6.83 -3.01 16.41
CA GLU A 63 -6.98 -1.87 15.51
C GLU A 63 -5.67 -1.83 14.71
N GLU A 64 -5.76 -2.21 13.44
CA GLU A 64 -4.62 -2.19 12.55
C GLU A 64 -4.14 -0.74 12.53
N ASP A 65 -2.84 -0.52 12.74
CA ASP A 65 -2.25 0.81 12.67
C ASP A 65 -2.24 1.23 11.20
N LEU A 66 -3.37 1.74 10.73
CA LEU A 66 -3.60 2.13 9.35
C LEU A 66 -2.86 3.43 9.02
N GLY A 67 -2.14 4.06 9.96
CA GLY A 67 -1.41 5.29 9.71
C GLY A 67 -2.27 6.56 9.72
N PRO A 68 -1.63 7.73 9.78
CA PRO A 68 -2.31 9.01 10.03
C PRO A 68 -3.25 9.45 8.90
N LEU A 69 -3.00 9.08 7.64
CA LEU A 69 -3.85 9.54 6.52
C LEU A 69 -5.28 8.97 6.58
N TYR A 70 -5.48 7.76 7.10
CA TYR A 70 -6.83 7.21 7.26
C TYR A 70 -7.56 7.75 8.49
N SER A 71 -6.88 8.53 9.34
CA SER A 71 -7.53 9.25 10.44
C SER A 71 -8.13 10.59 10.00
N ILE A 72 -7.84 11.04 8.78
CA ILE A 72 -8.39 12.27 8.20
C ILE A 72 -9.83 11.99 7.76
N GLU A 73 -10.75 12.92 8.04
CA GLU A 73 -12.13 12.82 7.57
C GLU A 73 -12.18 12.93 6.05
N ALA A 74 -12.62 11.86 5.38
CA ALA A 74 -12.73 11.83 3.93
C ALA A 74 -13.92 12.65 3.44
N ALA A 75 -13.67 13.52 2.47
CA ALA A 75 -14.68 14.23 1.70
C ALA A 75 -15.13 13.40 0.49
N VAL A 76 -16.36 13.63 0.03
CA VAL A 76 -16.86 13.06 -1.22
C VAL A 76 -15.98 13.53 -2.37
N ALA A 77 -15.60 12.61 -3.26
CA ALA A 77 -14.76 12.93 -4.40
C ALA A 77 -15.44 13.98 -5.29
N PRO A 78 -14.80 15.14 -5.54
CA PRO A 78 -15.35 16.16 -6.43
C PRO A 78 -15.32 15.68 -7.88
N ASP A 79 -16.02 16.40 -8.77
CA ASP A 79 -15.83 16.22 -10.21
C ASP A 79 -14.45 16.75 -10.62
N VAL A 80 -13.54 15.84 -10.97
CA VAL A 80 -12.17 16.19 -11.35
C VAL A 80 -12.01 16.43 -12.84
N ALA A 81 -13.02 16.13 -13.67
CA ALA A 81 -12.89 16.25 -15.12
C ALA A 81 -12.57 17.68 -15.55
N GLY A 82 -11.50 17.86 -16.35
CA GLY A 82 -11.06 19.18 -16.83
C GLY A 82 -10.37 20.05 -15.77
N THR A 83 -9.90 19.45 -14.67
CA THR A 83 -9.22 20.18 -13.58
C THR A 83 -7.70 19.95 -13.58
N THR A 84 -6.98 20.87 -12.96
CA THR A 84 -5.55 20.77 -12.67
C THR A 84 -5.35 21.00 -11.19
N TRP A 85 -4.54 20.16 -10.56
CA TRP A 85 -4.25 20.19 -9.14
C TRP A 85 -2.75 20.33 -8.93
N HIS A 86 -2.35 21.28 -8.11
CA HIS A 86 -0.98 21.70 -7.90
C HIS A 86 -0.42 21.14 -6.60
N PHE A 87 0.83 20.67 -6.61
CA PHE A 87 1.51 20.20 -5.42
C PHE A 87 1.56 21.28 -4.32
N VAL A 88 1.14 20.93 -3.11
CA VAL A 88 1.17 21.82 -1.94
C VAL A 88 1.92 21.24 -0.74
N GLY A 89 2.20 19.95 -0.75
CA GLY A 89 2.91 19.29 0.35
C GLY A 89 2.96 17.78 0.21
N ALA A 90 3.53 17.13 1.21
CA ALA A 90 3.53 15.68 1.32
C ALA A 90 3.68 15.26 2.77
N MET A 91 3.29 14.02 3.04
CA MET A 91 3.62 13.28 4.25
C MET A 91 4.47 12.08 3.86
N LEU A 92 5.57 11.88 4.58
CA LEU A 92 6.47 10.74 4.38
C LEU A 92 6.69 10.07 5.74
N ASP A 93 6.58 8.75 5.77
CA ASP A 93 6.73 7.94 6.99
C ASP A 93 5.86 8.45 8.17
N GLY A 94 4.69 9.02 7.87
CA GLY A 94 3.73 9.55 8.85
C GLY A 94 4.01 10.97 9.35
N GLU A 95 5.06 11.62 8.86
CA GLU A 95 5.40 13.00 9.22
C GLU A 95 5.07 13.94 8.08
N GLU A 96 4.28 14.98 8.36
CA GLU A 96 4.02 16.04 7.40
C GLU A 96 5.28 16.87 7.19
N LEU A 97 5.66 17.07 5.92
CA LEU A 97 6.86 17.83 5.58
C LEU A 97 6.62 19.32 5.78
N ASP A 98 7.59 20.01 6.39
CA ASP A 98 7.62 21.46 6.33
C ASP A 98 7.85 21.96 4.88
N ALA A 99 7.54 23.23 4.63
CA ALA A 99 7.61 23.81 3.29
C ALA A 99 9.01 23.77 2.64
N GLU A 100 10.10 23.89 3.42
CA GLU A 100 11.46 23.80 2.89
C GLU A 100 11.76 22.37 2.44
N THR A 101 11.42 21.39 3.28
CA THR A 101 11.60 19.97 3.01
C THR A 101 10.74 19.51 1.82
N ALA A 102 9.49 19.95 1.75
CA ALA A 102 8.59 19.69 0.64
C ALA A 102 9.13 20.27 -0.69
N THR A 103 9.67 21.49 -0.67
CA THR A 103 10.33 22.09 -1.85
C THR A 103 11.56 21.28 -2.26
N GLY A 104 12.36 20.82 -1.30
CA GLY A 104 13.50 19.96 -1.56
C GLY A 104 13.12 18.64 -2.24
N VAL A 105 12.02 18.01 -1.81
CA VAL A 105 11.45 16.82 -2.44
C VAL A 105 10.97 17.13 -3.86
N LEU A 106 10.27 18.24 -4.06
CA LEU A 106 9.77 18.67 -5.37
C LEU A 106 10.93 18.85 -6.38
N ASP A 107 12.00 19.54 -5.96
CA ASP A 107 13.18 19.77 -6.79
C ASP A 107 13.91 18.47 -7.14
N GLN A 108 14.11 17.59 -6.15
CA GLN A 108 14.92 16.39 -6.30
C GLN A 108 14.22 15.28 -7.06
N ASN A 109 12.93 15.07 -6.81
CA ASN A 109 12.18 13.92 -7.33
C ASN A 109 11.35 14.25 -8.56
N TYR A 110 10.88 15.50 -8.68
CA TYR A 110 9.95 15.92 -9.73
C TYR A 110 10.53 17.01 -10.64
N GLY A 111 11.76 17.49 -10.39
CA GLY A 111 12.39 18.51 -11.22
C GLY A 111 11.80 19.91 -11.02
N GLY A 112 11.23 20.17 -9.83
CA GLY A 112 10.80 21.50 -9.38
C GLY A 112 9.35 21.86 -9.69
N THR A 113 8.58 20.97 -10.31
CA THR A 113 7.14 21.13 -10.53
C THR A 113 6.47 19.77 -10.53
N LEU A 114 5.24 19.72 -10.00
CA LEU A 114 4.43 18.53 -9.93
C LEU A 114 2.95 18.95 -9.92
N ASP A 115 2.25 18.65 -11.00
CA ASP A 115 0.82 18.89 -11.15
C ASP A 115 0.11 17.58 -11.54
N MET A 116 -1.16 17.45 -11.15
CA MET A 116 -2.05 16.40 -11.63
C MET A 116 -3.15 17.01 -12.50
N VAL A 117 -3.25 16.55 -13.74
CA VAL A 117 -4.21 17.04 -14.73
C VAL A 117 -5.17 15.91 -15.09
N PHE A 118 -6.46 16.19 -14.98
CA PHE A 118 -7.53 15.27 -15.34
C PHE A 118 -8.28 15.85 -16.54
N ASP A 119 -8.37 15.11 -17.64
CA ASP A 119 -9.14 15.55 -18.81
C ASP A 119 -10.60 15.07 -18.75
N GLU A 120 -11.42 15.52 -19.71
CA GLU A 120 -12.83 15.17 -19.80
C GLU A 120 -13.09 13.73 -20.30
N ASP A 121 -12.04 13.05 -20.80
CA ASP A 121 -12.12 11.73 -21.43
C ASP A 121 -11.68 10.59 -20.51
N GLY A 122 -11.38 10.88 -19.23
CA GLY A 122 -10.94 9.90 -18.24
C GLY A 122 -9.43 9.67 -18.20
N ASN A 123 -8.63 10.52 -18.86
CA ASN A 123 -7.17 10.44 -18.80
C ASN A 123 -6.62 11.32 -17.67
N ALA A 124 -5.60 10.80 -17.00
CA ALA A 124 -4.83 11.52 -15.99
C ALA A 124 -3.40 11.74 -16.48
N THR A 125 -2.85 12.90 -16.18
CA THR A 125 -1.44 13.23 -16.46
C THR A 125 -0.80 13.82 -15.21
N MET A 126 0.26 13.18 -14.72
CA MET A 126 1.15 13.77 -13.73
C MET A 126 2.24 14.55 -14.48
N GLU A 127 2.17 15.87 -14.45
CA GLU A 127 3.14 16.76 -15.09
C GLU A 127 4.29 17.05 -14.13
N GLN A 128 5.52 16.73 -14.55
CA GLN A 128 6.72 16.93 -13.75
C GLN A 128 7.74 17.74 -14.54
N GLY A 129 8.68 18.39 -13.85
CA GLY A 129 9.79 19.11 -14.50
C GLY A 129 10.68 18.19 -15.35
N GLY A 130 10.68 16.89 -15.06
CA GLY A 130 11.38 15.85 -15.82
C GLY A 130 10.60 15.28 -17.03
N GLY A 131 9.32 15.63 -17.20
CA GLY A 131 8.42 15.05 -18.20
C GLY A 131 7.09 14.62 -17.58
N ASN A 132 6.21 14.06 -18.41
CA ASN A 132 4.86 13.72 -18.00
C ASN A 132 4.71 12.20 -17.87
N LEU A 133 3.99 11.77 -16.83
CA LEU A 133 3.44 10.41 -16.75
C LEU A 133 1.97 10.49 -17.15
N THR A 134 1.56 9.65 -18.10
CA THR A 134 0.19 9.65 -18.64
C THR A 134 -0.50 8.35 -18.30
N GLY A 135 -1.81 8.41 -18.09
CA GLY A 135 -2.63 7.24 -17.87
C GLY A 135 -4.10 7.59 -17.70
N THR A 136 -4.80 6.92 -16.81
CA THR A 136 -6.25 7.04 -16.64
C THR A 136 -6.63 7.31 -15.19
N TYR A 137 -7.84 7.83 -14.98
CA TYR A 137 -8.49 7.89 -13.68
C TYR A 137 -9.87 7.22 -13.70
N GLU A 138 -10.26 6.64 -12.58
CA GLU A 138 -11.57 6.00 -12.39
C GLU A 138 -12.07 6.23 -10.96
N TYR A 139 -13.34 6.60 -10.81
CA TYR A 139 -13.98 6.63 -9.48
C TYR A 139 -14.26 5.20 -9.04
N VAL A 140 -13.61 4.77 -7.96
CA VAL A 140 -13.77 3.42 -7.39
C VAL A 140 -15.03 3.35 -6.53
N ASP A 141 -15.26 4.41 -5.76
CA ASP A 141 -16.44 4.65 -4.95
C ASP A 141 -16.72 6.17 -4.85
N GLU A 142 -17.58 6.59 -3.92
CA GLU A 142 -17.94 8.02 -3.78
C GLU A 142 -16.85 8.88 -3.12
N TYR A 143 -15.82 8.26 -2.54
CA TYR A 143 -14.74 8.95 -1.80
C TYR A 143 -13.37 8.78 -2.47
N THR A 144 -13.20 7.73 -3.28
CA THR A 144 -11.90 7.31 -3.80
C THR A 144 -11.85 7.37 -5.33
N LEU A 145 -10.82 8.05 -5.83
CA LEU A 145 -10.42 8.00 -7.23
C LEU A 145 -9.16 7.14 -7.37
N LEU A 146 -9.14 6.19 -8.31
CA LEU A 146 -7.93 5.45 -8.69
C LEU A 146 -7.26 6.14 -9.87
N VAL A 147 -5.99 6.50 -9.72
CA VAL A 147 -5.16 7.03 -10.80
C VAL A 147 -4.09 6.01 -11.17
N SER A 148 -4.07 5.60 -12.43
CA SER A 148 -3.11 4.63 -12.97
C SER A 148 -2.26 5.28 -14.05
N LEU A 149 -0.96 5.44 -13.81
CA LEU A 149 -0.02 6.14 -14.71
C LEU A 149 1.01 5.17 -15.28
N ASP A 150 1.34 5.31 -16.58
CA ASP A 150 2.50 4.63 -17.16
C ASP A 150 3.80 5.30 -16.70
N ASN A 151 4.67 4.49 -16.12
CA ASN A 151 6.03 4.85 -15.77
C ASN A 151 7.00 3.90 -16.49
N SER A 152 7.23 4.19 -17.77
CA SER A 152 8.19 3.47 -18.61
C SER A 152 7.90 1.96 -18.71
N GLY A 153 6.63 1.59 -18.87
CA GLY A 153 6.18 0.20 -19.00
C GLY A 153 5.83 -0.50 -17.69
N SER A 154 6.00 0.17 -16.55
CA SER A 154 5.39 -0.20 -15.26
C SER A 154 4.21 0.71 -14.97
N THR A 155 3.18 0.22 -14.29
CA THR A 155 2.06 1.05 -13.84
C THR A 155 2.31 1.54 -12.42
N LEU A 156 2.19 2.85 -12.21
CA LEU A 156 2.04 3.44 -10.88
C LEU A 156 0.56 3.62 -10.60
N ASN A 157 0.08 3.07 -9.48
CA ASN A 157 -1.30 3.24 -9.04
C ASN A 157 -1.31 4.12 -7.80
N TYR A 158 -2.24 5.06 -7.77
CA TYR A 158 -2.51 5.90 -6.62
C TYR A 158 -3.99 5.80 -6.25
N ALA A 159 -4.27 5.51 -4.99
CA ALA A 159 -5.56 5.83 -4.41
C ALA A 159 -5.55 7.33 -4.08
N CYS A 160 -6.52 8.05 -4.60
CA CYS A 160 -6.72 9.46 -4.33
C CYS A 160 -7.92 9.61 -3.40
N ALA A 161 -7.64 10.05 -2.18
CA ALA A 161 -8.66 10.49 -1.23
C ALA A 161 -8.79 12.01 -1.27
N PHE A 162 -9.90 12.52 -0.79
CA PHE A 162 -10.15 13.96 -0.70
C PHE A 162 -10.43 14.34 0.75
N ALA A 163 -9.96 15.50 1.16
CA ALA A 163 -10.28 16.12 2.44
C ALA A 163 -10.73 17.56 2.18
N GLU A 164 -11.68 18.05 2.97
CA GLU A 164 -12.19 19.43 2.84
C GLU A 164 -11.95 20.17 4.15
N ASP A 165 -11.41 21.38 4.04
CA ASP A 165 -11.20 22.30 5.16
C ASP A 165 -11.61 23.74 4.78
N GLU A 166 -11.12 24.73 5.54
CA GLU A 166 -11.44 26.14 5.28
C GLU A 166 -10.75 26.73 4.04
N ASP A 167 -9.66 26.11 3.58
CA ASP A 167 -8.87 26.55 2.43
C ASP A 167 -9.32 25.88 1.12
N GLY A 168 -10.03 24.76 1.21
CA GLY A 168 -10.73 24.13 0.08
C GLY A 168 -10.68 22.61 0.14
N VAL A 169 -10.75 21.98 -1.03
CA VAL A 169 -10.57 20.53 -1.15
C VAL A 169 -9.10 20.24 -1.43
N THR A 170 -8.51 19.37 -0.62
CA THR A 170 -7.19 18.80 -0.82
C THR A 170 -7.33 17.39 -1.38
N MET A 171 -6.62 17.10 -2.47
CA MET A 171 -6.47 15.75 -3.00
C MET A 171 -5.20 15.11 -2.44
N VAL A 172 -5.32 13.89 -1.91
CA VAL A 172 -4.22 13.12 -1.32
C VAL A 172 -3.95 11.89 -2.17
N LEU A 173 -2.79 11.83 -2.84
CA LEU A 173 -2.34 10.67 -3.60
C LEU A 173 -1.52 9.72 -2.72
N MET A 174 -1.98 8.49 -2.56
CA MET A 174 -1.31 7.41 -1.82
C MET A 174 -0.96 6.26 -2.77
N ASN A 175 0.30 5.81 -2.79
CA ASN A 175 0.76 4.71 -3.66
C ASN A 175 0.88 3.37 -2.94
N ASP A 176 0.50 3.31 -1.67
CA ASP A 176 0.46 2.14 -0.83
C ASP A 176 -0.81 2.18 0.04
N ASP A 177 -1.07 1.10 0.78
CA ASP A 177 -2.23 0.94 1.64
C ASP A 177 -1.94 1.29 3.11
N THR A 178 -0.75 1.82 3.41
CA THR A 178 -0.27 2.00 4.79
C THR A 178 -0.69 3.32 5.42
N GLY A 179 -1.08 4.31 4.63
CA GLY A 179 -1.54 5.61 5.15
C GLY A 179 -0.45 6.46 5.79
N TYR A 180 0.83 6.12 5.60
CA TYR A 180 1.97 6.92 6.07
C TYR A 180 2.59 7.81 5.00
N ASN A 181 2.31 7.55 3.73
CA ASN A 181 2.88 8.28 2.61
C ASN A 181 1.78 8.86 1.72
N GLY A 182 1.79 10.17 1.55
CA GLY A 182 0.79 10.89 0.76
C GLY A 182 1.36 12.15 0.13
N ILE A 183 0.92 12.47 -1.08
CA ILE A 183 1.25 13.71 -1.77
C ILE A 183 -0.01 14.56 -1.88
N TYR A 184 0.08 15.81 -1.48
CA TYR A 184 -1.06 16.72 -1.37
C TYR A 184 -1.11 17.68 -2.53
N PHE A 185 -2.31 17.85 -3.08
CA PHE A 185 -2.59 18.77 -4.16
C PHE A 185 -3.83 19.62 -3.88
N MET A 186 -3.82 20.86 -4.37
CA MET A 186 -5.00 21.75 -4.39
C MET A 186 -5.19 22.36 -5.77
N GLN A 187 -6.43 22.68 -6.14
CA GLN A 187 -6.78 23.25 -7.44
C GLN A 187 -6.35 24.72 -7.61
#